data_AF-A0A0U3SQ69-F1
#
_entry.id   AF-A0A0U3SQ69-F1
#
_cell.length_a   1.000
_cell.length_b   1.000
_cell.length_c   1.000
_cell.angle_alpha   90.00
_cell.angle_beta   90.00
_cell.angle_gamma   90.00
#
_symmetry.space_group_name_H-M   'P 1'
#
loop_
_entity.id
_entity.type
_entity.pdbx_description
1 polymer ?
#
loop_
_entity_poly.entity_id
_entity_poly.type
_entity_poly.pdbx_seq_one_letter_code
_entity_poly.pdbx_strand_id
1 'polypeptide(L)'
;LYQAAKDEFYHKQFARFLTECIDHHRALRTNFEYFKPYFETHFSIEFCQCIFTLCLTLHSIIQALENGAAPSAIALIGFLLQSFFMKCYVGEKFSELNYSITDTIYDLPWYKQVIPNRKLLHIFQLETQRPYVLKSIGVFPASLFIFAKVMRTTYSFLSII
;
A
#
# COMPACT_ATOMS: atom_id res chain seq x y z
N LEU A 1 -36.46 18.38 -29.05
CA LEU A 1 -36.24 19.34 -27.95
C LEU A 1 -36.10 18.65 -26.59
N TYR A 2 -37.04 17.76 -26.19
CA TYR A 2 -36.98 17.04 -24.91
C TYR A 2 -35.75 16.13 -24.72
N GLN A 3 -35.33 15.36 -25.73
CA GLN A 3 -34.14 14.50 -25.66
C GLN A 3 -32.83 15.32 -25.52
N ALA A 4 -32.68 16.40 -26.28
CA ALA A 4 -31.49 17.26 -26.20
C ALA A 4 -31.32 17.89 -24.81
N ALA A 5 -32.41 18.33 -24.17
CA ALA A 5 -32.37 18.87 -22.81
C ALA A 5 -31.99 17.81 -21.75
N LYS A 6 -32.41 16.55 -21.98
CA LYS A 6 -32.05 15.42 -21.10
C LYS A 6 -30.57 15.06 -21.21
N ASP A 7 -30.01 15.07 -22.42
CA ASP A 7 -28.60 14.79 -22.66
C ASP A 7 -27.69 15.89 -22.10
N GLU A 8 -28.09 17.17 -22.24
CA GLU A 8 -27.40 18.30 -21.64
C GLU A 8 -27.37 18.23 -20.10
N PHE A 9 -28.51 17.88 -19.49
CA PHE A 9 -28.60 17.67 -18.05
C PHE A 9 -27.69 16.53 -17.57
N TYR A 10 -27.67 15.40 -18.29
CA TYR A 10 -26.81 14.26 -17.98
C TYR A 10 -25.32 14.63 -18.01
N HIS A 11 -24.85 15.32 -19.06
CA HIS A 11 -23.44 15.71 -19.16
C HIS A 11 -23.02 16.73 -18.09
N LYS A 12 -23.94 17.63 -17.72
CA LYS A 12 -23.71 18.61 -16.64
C LYS A 12 -23.63 17.92 -15.27
N GLN A 13 -24.50 16.94 -15.02
CA GLN A 13 -24.48 16.15 -13.80
C GLN A 13 -23.21 15.28 -13.71
N PHE A 14 -22.81 14.64 -14.81
CA PHE A 14 -21.56 13.88 -14.89
C PHE A 14 -20.34 14.77 -14.59
N ALA A 15 -20.27 15.96 -15.20
CA ALA A 15 -19.18 16.91 -14.95
C ALA A 15 -19.11 17.31 -13.48
N ARG A 16 -20.25 17.56 -12.83
CA ARG A 16 -20.30 17.89 -11.40
C ARG A 16 -19.73 16.77 -10.53
N PHE A 17 -20.16 15.52 -10.75
CA PHE A 17 -19.66 14.37 -9.99
C PHE A 17 -18.17 14.14 -10.24
N LEU A 18 -17.71 14.28 -11.49
CA LEU A 18 -16.30 14.12 -11.83
C LEU A 18 -15.43 15.16 -11.11
N THR A 19 -15.85 16.42 -11.07
CA THR A 19 -15.14 17.47 -10.33
C THR A 19 -15.08 17.16 -8.83
N GLU A 20 -16.18 16.69 -8.24
CA GLU A 20 -16.23 16.28 -6.83
C GLU A 20 -15.26 15.12 -6.52
N CYS A 21 -15.18 14.12 -7.42
CA CYS A 21 -14.21 13.03 -7.31
C CYS A 21 -12.76 13.54 -7.42
N ILE A 22 -12.49 14.48 -8.33
CA ILE A 22 -11.16 15.07 -8.50
C ILE A 22 -10.75 15.86 -7.25
N ASP A 23 -11.66 16.63 -6.68
CA ASP A 23 -11.40 17.39 -5.44
C ASP A 23 -11.15 16.46 -4.26
N HIS A 24 -11.91 15.37 -4.16
CA HIS A 24 -11.68 14.34 -3.14
C HIS A 24 -10.33 13.63 -3.32
N HIS A 25 -9.98 13.23 -4.55
CA HIS A 25 -8.69 12.62 -4.86
C HIS A 25 -7.53 13.57 -4.57
N ARG A 26 -7.70 14.88 -4.84
CA ARG A 26 -6.70 15.90 -4.50
C ARG A 26 -6.51 15.98 -2.98
N ALA A 27 -7.58 16.01 -2.20
CA ALA A 27 -7.48 16.01 -0.74
C ALA A 27 -6.80 14.73 -0.20
N LEU A 28 -7.15 13.56 -0.76
CA LEU A 28 -6.52 12.29 -0.41
C LEU A 28 -5.02 12.30 -0.72
N ARG A 29 -4.64 12.82 -1.89
CA ARG A 29 -3.23 12.96 -2.29
C ARG A 29 -2.45 13.85 -1.33
N THR A 30 -3.00 15.01 -0.98
CA THR A 30 -2.36 15.91 -0.01
C THR A 30 -2.18 15.21 1.34
N ASN A 31 -3.21 14.53 1.84
CA ASN A 31 -3.10 13.75 3.09
C ASN A 31 -2.04 12.64 2.98
N PHE A 32 -1.98 11.96 1.83
CA PHE A 32 -1.00 10.90 1.59
C PHE A 32 0.43 11.44 1.51
N GLU A 33 0.65 12.62 0.94
CA GLU A 33 1.98 13.26 0.89
C GLU A 33 2.51 13.59 2.30
N TYR A 34 1.64 13.93 3.25
CA TYR A 34 2.02 14.08 4.66
C TYR A 34 2.24 12.74 5.38
N PHE A 35 1.39 11.75 5.09
CA PHE A 35 1.47 10.42 5.73
C PHE A 35 2.67 9.61 5.26
N LYS A 36 3.02 9.71 3.97
CA LYS A 36 4.06 8.93 3.31
C LYS A 36 5.40 8.98 4.06
N PRO A 37 6.07 10.14 4.28
CA PRO A 37 7.38 10.17 4.93
C PRO A 37 7.35 9.62 6.35
N TYR A 38 6.25 9.81 7.08
CA TYR A 38 6.05 9.23 8.40
C TYR A 38 6.02 7.70 8.34
N PHE A 39 5.19 7.15 7.44
CA PHE A 39 5.09 5.71 7.26
C PHE A 39 6.41 5.09 6.78
N GLU A 40 7.06 5.70 5.79
CA GLU A 40 8.34 5.22 5.24
C GLU A 40 9.44 5.19 6.30
N THR A 41 9.53 6.23 7.14
CA THR A 41 10.50 6.29 8.24
C THR A 41 10.22 5.20 9.27
N HIS A 42 8.96 5.10 9.72
CA HIS A 42 8.56 4.12 10.73
C HIS A 42 8.73 2.68 10.22
N PHE A 43 8.34 2.40 8.99
CA PHE A 43 8.51 1.09 8.36
C PHE A 43 9.99 0.68 8.22
N SER A 44 10.88 1.65 8.01
CA SER A 44 12.33 1.40 7.93
C SER A 44 12.94 1.05 9.28
N ILE A 45 12.48 1.69 10.37
CA ILE A 45 12.88 1.34 11.74
C ILE A 45 12.43 -0.10 12.06
N GLU A 46 11.17 -0.42 11.75
CA GLU A 46 10.60 -1.77 11.96
C GLU A 46 11.33 -2.83 11.13
N PHE A 47 11.77 -2.50 9.91
CA PHE A 47 12.58 -3.40 9.09
C PHE A 47 13.93 -3.72 9.74
N CYS A 48 14.63 -2.70 10.27
CA CYS A 48 15.87 -2.88 11.03
C CYS A 48 15.63 -3.68 12.32
N GLN A 49 14.53 -3.41 13.02
CA GLN A 49 14.13 -4.17 14.21
C GLN A 49 13.88 -5.63 13.87
N CYS A 50 13.24 -5.93 12.74
CA CYS A 50 13.06 -7.31 12.29
C CYS A 50 14.39 -8.03 12.11
N ILE A 51 15.37 -7.43 11.41
CA ILE A 51 16.70 -8.04 11.25
C ILE A 51 17.34 -8.33 12.60
N PHE A 52 17.28 -7.37 13.54
CA PHE A 52 17.82 -7.57 14.88
C PHE A 52 17.12 -8.71 15.64
N THR A 53 15.79 -8.77 15.57
CA THR A 53 15.00 -9.85 16.16
C THR A 53 15.36 -11.20 15.55
N LEU A 54 15.58 -11.28 14.24
CA LEU A 54 16.04 -12.50 13.58
C LEU A 54 17.38 -12.99 14.17
N CYS A 55 18.34 -12.10 14.38
CA CYS A 55 19.60 -12.45 15.03
C CYS A 55 19.40 -12.99 16.46
N LEU A 56 18.52 -12.35 17.24
CA LEU A 56 18.18 -12.82 18.58
C LEU A 56 17.48 -14.18 18.57
N THR A 57 16.66 -14.48 17.54
CA THR A 57 16.02 -15.79 17.39
C THR A 57 17.06 -16.90 17.24
N LEU A 58 18.07 -16.67 16.41
CA LEU A 58 19.15 -17.63 16.17
C LEU A 58 19.93 -17.88 17.46
N HIS A 59 20.27 -16.82 18.20
CA HIS A 59 20.95 -16.95 19.48
C HIS A 59 20.12 -17.71 20.52
N SER A 60 18.82 -17.40 20.60
CA SER A 60 17.90 -18.05 21.54
C SER A 60 17.76 -19.55 21.27
N ILE A 61 17.78 -19.97 20.01
CA ILE A 61 17.70 -21.38 19.61
C ILE A 61 18.98 -22.13 20.01
N ILE A 62 20.15 -21.53 19.79
CA ILE A 62 21.43 -22.11 20.22
C ILE A 62 21.43 -22.31 21.74
N GLN A 63 21.02 -21.29 22.51
CA GLN A 63 20.92 -21.42 23.97
C GLN A 63 19.89 -22.45 24.42
N ALA A 64 18.76 -22.57 23.70
CA ALA A 64 17.74 -23.56 23.99
C ALA A 64 18.26 -25.00 23.86
N LEU A 65 19.11 -25.24 22.85
CA LEU A 65 19.75 -26.53 22.63
C LEU A 65 20.73 -26.90 23.76
N GLU A 66 21.43 -25.90 24.32
CA GLU A 66 22.40 -26.11 25.40
C GLU A 66 21.75 -26.22 26.79
N ASN A 67 20.78 -25.35 27.11
CA ASN A 67 20.31 -25.12 28.48
C ASN A 67 18.80 -25.31 28.69
N GLY A 68 18.02 -25.64 27.65
CA GLY A 68 16.59 -25.96 27.75
C GLY A 68 15.65 -24.80 28.12
N ALA A 69 16.15 -23.58 28.29
CA ALA A 69 15.37 -22.42 28.71
C ALA A 69 15.12 -21.46 27.54
N ALA A 70 13.93 -21.50 26.93
CA ALA A 70 13.56 -20.59 25.83
C ALA A 70 12.10 -20.05 25.79
N PRO A 71 11.30 -19.96 26.87
CA PRO A 71 9.90 -19.56 26.71
C PRO A 71 9.67 -18.04 26.48
N SER A 72 10.53 -17.14 26.98
CA SER A 72 10.27 -15.69 26.90
C SER A 72 10.65 -15.05 25.57
N ALA A 73 11.68 -15.54 24.88
CA ALA A 73 12.15 -14.99 23.61
C ALA A 73 11.15 -15.22 22.47
N ILE A 74 10.52 -16.40 22.42
CA ILE A 74 9.60 -16.81 21.34
C ILE A 74 8.38 -15.89 21.27
N ALA A 75 7.82 -15.50 22.42
CA ALA A 75 6.66 -14.61 22.48
C ALA A 75 6.98 -13.21 21.94
N LEU A 76 8.15 -12.66 22.28
CA LEU A 76 8.60 -11.35 21.78
C LEU A 76 8.82 -11.37 20.27
N ILE A 77 9.42 -12.44 19.75
CA ILE A 77 9.62 -12.64 18.31
C ILE A 77 8.30 -12.66 17.56
N GLY A 78 7.32 -13.43 18.06
CA GLY A 78 5.99 -13.52 17.47
C GLY A 78 5.29 -12.16 17.40
N PHE A 79 5.38 -11.36 18.47
CA PHE A 79 4.79 -10.02 18.51
C PHE A 79 5.42 -9.06 17.48
N LEU A 80 6.74 -9.07 17.34
CA LEU A 80 7.45 -8.21 16.39
C LEU A 80 7.18 -8.61 14.94
N LEU A 81 7.16 -9.91 14.64
CA LEU A 81 6.78 -10.42 13.32
C LEU A 81 5.34 -10.06 12.95
N GLN A 82 4.41 -10.17 13.89
CA GLN A 82 3.02 -9.77 13.70
C GLN A 82 2.90 -8.27 13.40
N SER A 83 3.66 -7.44 14.12
CA SER A 83 3.69 -5.99 13.92
C SER A 83 4.20 -5.64 12.53
N PHE A 84 5.30 -6.27 12.09
CA PHE A 84 5.86 -6.07 10.76
C PHE A 84 4.93 -6.56 9.65
N PHE A 85 4.27 -7.71 9.84
CA PHE A 85 3.26 -8.23 8.92
C PHE A 85 2.13 -7.22 8.72
N MET A 86 1.59 -6.65 9.81
CA MET A 86 0.52 -5.66 9.74
C MET A 86 0.92 -4.42 8.91
N LYS A 87 2.17 -3.94 9.05
CA LYS A 87 2.66 -2.80 8.25
C LYS A 87 2.76 -3.15 6.77
N CYS A 88 3.29 -4.33 6.44
CA CYS A 88 3.37 -4.82 5.07
C CYS A 88 1.97 -5.02 4.45
N TYR A 89 1.02 -5.53 5.22
CA TYR A 89 -0.37 -5.71 4.80
C TYR A 89 -1.06 -4.38 4.49
N VAL A 90 -0.88 -3.37 5.35
CA VAL A 90 -1.41 -2.01 5.11
C VAL A 90 -0.80 -1.40 3.84
N GLY A 91 0.50 -1.57 3.62
CA GLY A 91 1.17 -1.10 2.40
C GLY A 91 0.66 -1.77 1.12
N GLU A 92 0.42 -3.08 1.17
CA GLU A 92 -0.19 -3.85 0.09
C GLU A 92 -1.60 -3.36 -0.22
N LYS A 93 -2.46 -3.22 0.81
CA LYS A 93 -3.83 -2.74 0.64
C LYS A 93 -3.91 -1.33 0.09
N PHE A 94 -2.98 -0.46 0.49
CA PHE A 94 -2.89 0.88 -0.07
C PHE A 94 -2.58 0.84 -1.58
N SER A 95 -1.65 -0.04 -1.98
CA SER A 95 -1.27 -0.23 -3.38
C SER A 95 -2.42 -0.83 -4.20
N GLU A 96 -3.09 -1.87 -3.70
CA GLU A 96 -4.27 -2.48 -4.33
C GLU A 96 -5.40 -1.46 -4.55
N LEU A 97 -5.70 -0.64 -3.54
CA LEU A 97 -6.75 0.38 -3.64
C LEU A 97 -6.42 1.41 -4.72
N ASN A 98 -5.16 1.82 -4.83
CA ASN A 98 -4.73 2.75 -5.87
C ASN A 98 -4.91 2.18 -7.29
N TYR A 99 -4.59 0.90 -7.48
CA TYR A 99 -4.83 0.23 -8.76
C TYR A 99 -6.33 0.12 -9.04
N SER A 100 -7.15 -0.24 -8.05
CA SER A 100 -8.60 -0.35 -8.20
C SER A 100 -9.26 0.98 -8.59
N ILE A 101 -8.82 2.11 -8.04
CA ILE A 101 -9.30 3.44 -8.44
C ILE A 101 -8.97 3.70 -9.91
N THR A 102 -7.75 3.40 -10.33
CA THR A 102 -7.30 3.58 -11.72
C THR A 102 -8.13 2.74 -12.69
N ASP A 103 -8.38 1.47 -12.36
CA ASP A 103 -9.19 0.57 -13.18
C ASP A 103 -10.65 1.03 -13.27
N THR A 104 -11.22 1.47 -12.15
CA THR A 104 -12.60 1.98 -12.12
C THR A 104 -12.77 3.22 -13.01
N ILE A 105 -11.78 4.11 -13.05
CA ILE A 105 -11.80 5.30 -13.92
C ILE A 105 -11.69 4.89 -15.39
N TYR A 106 -10.90 3.86 -15.69
CA TYR A 106 -10.74 3.32 -17.04
C TYR A 106 -12.06 2.76 -17.59
N ASP A 107 -12.82 2.07 -16.75
CA ASP A 107 -14.10 1.43 -17.13
C ASP A 107 -15.26 2.41 -17.33
N LEU A 108 -15.09 3.69 -17.01
CA LEU A 108 -16.12 4.70 -17.24
C LEU A 108 -16.42 4.84 -18.74
N PRO A 109 -17.69 5.07 -19.16
CA PRO A 109 -18.06 5.24 -20.56
C PRO A 109 -17.65 6.63 -21.10
N TRP A 110 -16.35 6.92 -21.06
CA TRP A 110 -15.75 8.19 -21.47
C TRP A 110 -16.07 8.53 -22.93
N TYR A 111 -16.17 7.52 -23.79
CA TYR A 111 -16.50 7.67 -25.22
C TYR A 111 -17.94 8.14 -25.48
N LYS A 112 -18.82 8.12 -24.47
CA LYS A 112 -20.19 8.68 -24.55
C LYS A 112 -20.28 10.12 -24.06
N GLN A 113 -19.22 10.66 -23.46
CA GLN A 113 -19.22 12.01 -22.89
C GLN A 113 -18.94 13.10 -23.93
N VAL A 114 -19.24 14.36 -23.61
CA VAL A 114 -18.83 15.52 -24.41
C VAL A 114 -17.33 15.78 -24.34
N ILE A 115 -16.76 16.43 -25.36
CA ILE A 115 -15.32 16.73 -25.47
C ILE A 115 -14.70 17.34 -24.19
N PRO A 116 -15.30 18.35 -23.51
CA PRO A 116 -14.71 18.90 -22.28
C PRO A 116 -14.61 17.86 -21.16
N ASN A 117 -15.65 17.04 -20.96
CA ASN A 117 -15.67 15.99 -19.94
C ASN A 117 -14.66 14.88 -20.26
N ARG A 118 -14.49 14.51 -21.54
CA ARG A 118 -13.47 13.54 -21.96
C ARG A 118 -12.06 14.00 -21.62
N LYS A 119 -11.73 15.27 -21.91
CA LYS A 119 -10.42 15.84 -21.58
C LYS A 119 -10.16 15.80 -20.08
N LEU A 120 -11.14 16.19 -19.27
CA LEU A 120 -11.02 16.18 -17.82
C LEU A 120 -10.80 14.76 -17.27
N LEU A 121 -11.57 13.78 -17.76
CA LEU A 121 -11.45 12.38 -17.36
C LEU A 121 -10.08 11.81 -17.74
N HIS A 122 -9.58 12.16 -18.93
CA HIS A 122 -8.26 11.71 -19.39
C HIS A 122 -7.12 12.28 -18.55
N ILE A 123 -7.22 13.54 -18.11
CA ILE A 123 -6.26 14.15 -17.17
C ILE A 123 -6.33 13.43 -15.82
N PHE A 124 -7.54 13.19 -15.32
CA PHE A 124 -7.74 12.50 -14.05
C PHE A 124 -7.19 11.06 -14.07
N GLN A 125 -7.38 10.35 -15.17
CA GLN A 125 -6.82 9.02 -15.37
C GLN A 125 -5.28 9.03 -15.37
N LEU A 126 -4.64 10.00 -16.03
CA LEU A 126 -3.18 10.12 -16.03
C LEU A 126 -2.63 10.41 -14.61
N GLU A 127 -3.35 11.19 -13.81
CA GLU A 127 -2.94 11.50 -12.45
C GLU A 127 -3.11 10.30 -11.50
N THR A 128 -4.17 9.51 -11.66
CA THR A 128 -4.43 8.31 -10.83
C THR A 128 -3.52 7.14 -11.15
N GLN A 129 -3.04 7.05 -12.40
CA GLN A 129 -2.05 6.05 -12.82
C GLN A 129 -0.69 6.17 -12.12
N ARG A 130 -0.41 7.28 -11.42
CA ARG A 130 0.84 7.42 -10.66
C ARG A 130 0.83 6.42 -9.49
N PRO A 131 1.78 5.47 -9.43
CA PRO A 131 1.75 4.43 -8.42
C PRO A 131 2.08 5.02 -7.04
N TYR A 132 1.09 5.06 -6.14
CA TYR A 132 1.30 5.42 -4.74
C TYR A 132 1.81 4.20 -3.95
N VAL A 133 3.06 3.84 -4.18
CA VAL A 133 3.71 2.73 -3.48
C VAL A 133 4.46 3.27 -2.27
N LEU A 134 4.10 2.79 -1.09
CA LEU A 134 4.82 3.07 0.16
C LEU A 134 6.13 2.25 0.17
N LYS A 135 7.29 2.91 0.27
CA LYS A 135 8.60 2.25 0.20
C LYS A 135 9.44 2.51 1.46
N SER A 136 10.06 1.49 2.04
CA SER A 136 11.17 1.68 2.99
C SER A 136 12.39 2.23 2.26
N ILE A 137 12.89 3.39 2.71
CA ILE A 137 14.12 4.05 2.22
C ILE A 137 14.12 4.22 0.68
N GLY A 138 12.94 4.26 0.04
CA GLY A 138 12.82 4.31 -1.41
C GLY A 138 13.21 3.04 -2.18
N VAL A 139 13.67 1.98 -1.50
CA VAL A 139 14.17 0.74 -2.12
C VAL A 139 13.15 -0.40 -2.04
N PHE A 140 12.53 -0.60 -0.87
CA PHE A 140 11.74 -1.80 -0.58
C PHE A 140 10.25 -1.46 -0.43
N PRO A 141 9.36 -1.88 -1.35
CA PRO A 141 7.92 -1.63 -1.20
C PRO A 141 7.33 -2.36 0.01
N ALA A 142 6.57 -1.65 0.86
CA ALA A 142 5.80 -2.24 1.94
C ALA A 142 4.73 -3.18 1.35
N SER A 143 5.07 -4.46 1.25
CA SER A 143 4.29 -5.47 0.54
C SER A 143 4.43 -6.81 1.23
N LEU A 144 3.42 -7.66 1.07
CA LEU A 144 3.44 -9.01 1.61
C LEU A 144 4.55 -9.86 0.98
N PHE A 145 4.96 -9.51 -0.25
CA PHE A 145 6.10 -10.13 -0.92
C PHE A 145 7.40 -9.95 -0.13
N ILE A 146 7.67 -8.74 0.39
CA ILE A 146 8.88 -8.50 1.21
C ILE A 146 8.81 -9.27 2.52
N PHE A 147 7.65 -9.27 3.19
CA PHE A 147 7.45 -10.09 4.37
C PHE A 147 7.77 -11.57 4.11
N ALA A 148 7.21 -12.14 3.04
CA ALA A 148 7.47 -13.54 2.67
C ALA A 148 8.95 -13.79 2.34
N LYS A 149 9.63 -12.82 1.71
CA LYS A 149 11.08 -12.91 1.42
C LYS A 149 11.91 -12.92 2.70
N VAL A 150 11.58 -12.07 3.67
CA VAL A 150 12.23 -12.07 5.00
C VAL A 150 12.01 -13.41 5.68
N MET A 151 10.77 -13.89 5.76
CA MET A 151 10.43 -15.18 6.39
C MET A 151 11.17 -16.36 5.75
N ARG A 152 11.24 -16.41 4.41
CA ARG A 152 11.98 -17.44 3.67
C ARG A 152 13.47 -17.40 4.02
N THR A 153 14.04 -16.20 4.09
CA THR A 153 15.45 -16.01 4.42
C THR A 153 15.75 -16.50 5.84
N THR A 154 14.90 -16.15 6.81
CA THR A 154 14.97 -16.67 8.18
C THR A 154 14.93 -18.18 8.23
N TYR A 155 13.95 -18.79 7.55
CA TYR A 155 13.82 -20.25 7.51
C TYR A 155 15.05 -20.92 6.92
N SER A 156 15.60 -20.39 5.83
CA SER A 156 16.86 -20.89 5.26
C SER A 156 18.01 -20.83 6.25
N PHE A 157 18.17 -19.73 7.01
CA PHE A 157 19.19 -19.62 8.04
C PHE A 157 18.98 -20.64 9.17
N LEU A 158 17.74 -20.83 9.62
CA LEU A 158 17.40 -21.83 10.63
C LEU A 158 17.67 -23.26 10.17
N SER A 159 17.45 -23.56 8.89
CA SER A 159 17.69 -24.90 8.35
C SER A 159 19.17 -25.24 8.15
N ILE A 160 20.05 -24.23 8.10
CA ILE A 160 21.50 -24.42 7.99
C ILE A 160 22.13 -24.78 9.34
N ILE A 161 21.52 -24.30 10.43
CA ILE A 161 21.93 -24.55 11.83
C ILE A 161 21.39 -25.91 12.27
#